data_AF-A0A6C0LX90-F1
#
_entry.id   AF-A0A6C0LX90-F1
#
_cell.length_a   1.000
_cell.length_b   1.000
_cell.length_c   1.000
_cell.angle_alpha   90.00
_cell.angle_beta   90.00
_cell.angle_gamma   90.00
#
_symmetry.space_group_name_H-M   'P 1'
#
loop_
_entity.id
_entity.type
_entity.pdbx_description
1 polymer ?
#
loop_
_entity_poly.entity_id
_entity_poly.type
_entity_poly.pdbx_seq_one_letter_code
_entity_poly.pdbx_strand_id
1 'polypeptide(L)'
;MSQAANQQQQQEATTTSQSEVETLFQSILDDSQSLQTSYKSWCQTVKKLQKEMEKEAKKLAKQKPKRKVKQKPQKVTKAMRAFMVKNGGEDSDSYTRQVMMKAVSVYIKEKKLQNEANKKQWAKDATLTKLFGLKEEWYTFMQINGILSRIVVKSA
;
A
#
# COMPACT_ATOMS: atom_id res chain seq x y z
N MET A 1 28.31 -51.57 -73.74
CA MET A 1 27.46 -50.70 -72.90
C MET A 1 27.93 -50.71 -71.43
N SER A 2 29.23 -50.57 -71.16
CA SER A 2 29.77 -50.82 -69.81
C SER A 2 30.55 -49.66 -69.19
N GLN A 3 30.52 -48.46 -69.81
CA GLN A 3 31.20 -47.26 -69.27
C GLN A 3 30.25 -46.21 -68.68
N ALA A 4 28.94 -46.30 -68.94
CA ALA A 4 27.97 -45.36 -68.37
C ALA A 4 27.55 -45.69 -66.93
N ALA A 5 27.58 -46.98 -66.54
CA ALA A 5 27.15 -47.41 -65.21
C ALA A 5 28.20 -47.15 -64.10
N ASN A 6 29.48 -47.05 -64.48
CA ASN A 6 30.57 -46.92 -63.50
C ASN A 6 30.89 -45.45 -63.12
N GLN A 7 30.30 -44.48 -63.83
CA GLN A 7 30.42 -43.05 -63.48
C GLN A 7 29.30 -42.57 -62.54
N GLN A 8 28.16 -43.27 -62.47
CA GLN A 8 27.06 -42.90 -61.57
C GLN A 8 27.27 -43.37 -60.12
N GLN A 9 28.06 -44.42 -59.87
CA GLN A 9 28.30 -44.92 -58.51
C GLN A 9 29.43 -44.22 -57.74
N GLN A 10 30.20 -43.32 -58.37
CA GLN A 10 31.23 -42.52 -57.69
C GLN A 10 30.78 -41.09 -57.34
N GLN A 11 29.57 -40.67 -57.71
CA GLN A 11 29.03 -39.34 -57.38
C GLN A 11 28.07 -39.32 -56.17
N GLU A 12 27.58 -40.47 -55.69
CA GLU A 12 26.62 -40.51 -54.56
C GLU A 12 27.29 -40.60 -53.17
N ALA A 13 28.59 -40.90 -53.09
CA ALA A 13 29.29 -41.06 -51.81
C ALA A 13 29.90 -39.76 -51.24
N THR A 14 29.99 -38.69 -52.04
CA THR A 14 30.56 -37.39 -51.61
C THR A 14 29.50 -36.35 -51.22
N THR A 15 28.23 -36.55 -51.58
CA THR A 15 27.14 -35.60 -51.26
C THR A 15 26.59 -35.80 -49.84
N THR A 16 26.68 -37.02 -49.29
CA THR A 16 26.07 -37.36 -47.99
C THR A 16 26.86 -36.81 -46.79
N SER A 17 28.19 -36.75 -46.89
CA SER A 17 29.08 -36.29 -45.80
C SER A 17 29.18 -34.77 -45.67
N GLN A 18 28.91 -34.00 -46.74
CA GLN A 18 28.74 -32.55 -46.63
C GLN A 18 27.50 -32.19 -45.79
N SER A 19 26.44 -33.02 -45.82
CA SER A 19 25.17 -32.71 -45.16
C SER A 19 25.23 -32.79 -43.63
N GLU A 20 25.96 -33.74 -43.05
CA GLU A 20 26.05 -33.88 -41.58
C GLU A 20 26.91 -32.78 -40.95
N VAL A 21 28.03 -32.43 -41.59
CA VAL A 21 28.90 -31.35 -41.14
C VAL A 21 28.23 -29.99 -41.29
N GLU A 22 27.51 -29.75 -42.38
CA GLU A 22 26.69 -28.54 -42.55
C GLU A 22 25.55 -28.47 -41.52
N THR A 23 24.90 -29.60 -41.22
CA THR A 23 23.85 -29.66 -40.20
C THR A 23 24.42 -29.35 -38.81
N LEU A 24 25.58 -29.90 -38.46
CA LEU A 24 26.25 -29.63 -37.19
C LEU A 24 26.71 -28.17 -37.10
N PHE A 25 27.24 -27.62 -38.20
CA PHE A 25 27.63 -26.21 -38.28
C PHE A 25 26.42 -25.28 -38.10
N GLN A 26 25.31 -25.57 -38.77
CA GLN A 26 24.06 -24.80 -38.64
C GLN A 26 23.49 -24.89 -37.22
N SER A 27 23.52 -26.07 -36.60
CA SER A 27 23.12 -26.26 -35.19
C SER A 27 23.95 -25.39 -34.24
N ILE A 28 25.27 -25.30 -34.44
CA ILE A 28 26.15 -24.47 -33.60
C ILE A 28 25.84 -22.97 -33.81
N LEU A 29 25.51 -22.56 -35.04
CA LEU A 29 25.09 -21.18 -35.32
C LEU A 29 23.77 -20.85 -34.61
N ASP A 30 22.81 -21.76 -34.64
CA ASP A 30 21.51 -21.59 -33.99
C ASP A 30 21.65 -21.55 -32.46
N ASP A 31 22.49 -22.43 -31.89
CA ASP A 31 22.83 -22.43 -30.46
C ASP A 31 23.51 -21.11 -30.04
N SER A 32 24.42 -20.59 -30.86
CA SER A 32 25.08 -19.30 -30.63
C SER A 32 24.07 -18.14 -30.63
N GLN A 33 23.13 -18.12 -31.57
CA GLN A 33 22.06 -17.12 -31.61
C GLN A 33 21.10 -17.24 -30.41
N SER A 34 20.76 -18.47 -30.02
CA SER A 34 19.96 -18.76 -28.83
C SER A 34 20.65 -18.28 -27.55
N LEU A 35 21.95 -18.52 -27.42
CA LEU A 35 22.76 -18.07 -26.29
C LEU A 35 22.83 -16.54 -26.23
N GLN A 36 23.00 -15.86 -27.37
CA GLN A 36 22.96 -14.39 -27.41
C GLN A 36 21.60 -13.83 -26.98
N THR A 37 20.51 -14.46 -27.40
CA THR A 37 19.15 -14.06 -27.01
C THR A 37 18.93 -14.27 -25.50
N SER A 38 19.38 -15.40 -24.98
CA SER A 38 19.33 -15.73 -23.56
C SER A 38 20.14 -14.74 -22.73
N TYR A 39 21.35 -14.39 -23.18
CA TYR A 39 22.19 -13.40 -22.52
C TYR A 39 21.52 -12.02 -22.45
N LYS A 40 20.93 -11.55 -23.56
CA LYS A 40 20.18 -10.29 -23.57
C LYS A 40 18.99 -10.32 -22.59
N SER A 41 18.25 -11.42 -22.56
CA SER A 41 17.13 -11.63 -21.63
C SER A 41 17.61 -11.61 -20.16
N TRP A 42 18.73 -12.26 -19.85
CA TRP A 42 19.33 -12.23 -18.52
C TRP A 42 19.73 -10.82 -18.10
N CYS A 43 20.39 -10.06 -18.98
CA CYS A 43 20.73 -8.66 -18.69
C CYS A 43 19.50 -7.81 -18.35
N GLN A 44 18.39 -8.00 -19.07
CA GLN A 44 17.13 -7.30 -18.77
C GLN A 44 16.53 -7.74 -17.43
N THR A 45 16.57 -9.04 -17.15
CA THR A 45 16.06 -9.64 -15.91
C THR A 45 16.84 -9.13 -14.70
N VAL A 46 18.18 -9.10 -14.77
CA VAL A 46 19.04 -8.56 -13.72
C VAL A 46 18.74 -7.09 -13.46
N LYS A 47 18.60 -6.27 -14.51
CA LYS A 47 18.21 -4.84 -14.35
C LYS A 47 16.84 -4.68 -13.69
N LYS A 48 15.88 -5.56 -14.00
CA LYS A 48 14.55 -5.55 -13.39
C LYS A 48 14.62 -5.95 -11.91
N LEU A 49 15.36 -7.02 -11.60
CA LEU A 49 15.55 -7.49 -10.23
C LEU A 49 16.27 -6.45 -9.36
N GLN A 50 17.29 -5.78 -9.88
CA GLN A 50 17.96 -4.68 -9.17
C GLN A 50 16.97 -3.59 -8.75
N LYS A 51 16.07 -3.17 -9.67
CA LYS A 51 15.04 -2.17 -9.37
C LYS A 51 14.04 -2.66 -8.33
N GLU A 52 13.64 -3.93 -8.38
CA GLU A 52 12.73 -4.49 -7.37
C GLU A 52 13.40 -4.61 -5.99
N MET A 53 14.68 -5.01 -5.95
CA MET A 53 15.47 -5.05 -4.71
C MET A 53 15.59 -3.67 -4.06
N GLU A 54 15.84 -2.62 -4.85
CA GLU A 54 15.85 -1.24 -4.33
C GLU A 54 14.49 -0.79 -3.80
N LYS A 55 13.39 -1.15 -4.47
CA LYS A 55 12.03 -0.87 -3.99
C LYS A 55 11.74 -1.59 -2.69
N GLU A 56 12.14 -2.86 -2.58
CA GLU A 56 11.94 -3.68 -1.40
C GLU A 56 12.76 -3.16 -0.22
N ALA A 57 14.03 -2.82 -0.42
CA ALA A 57 14.86 -2.16 0.59
C ALA A 57 14.21 -0.86 1.11
N LYS A 58 13.66 -0.03 0.22
CA LYS A 58 12.91 1.18 0.59
C LYS A 58 11.63 0.87 1.36
N LYS A 59 10.91 -0.22 1.04
CA LYS A 59 9.73 -0.65 1.79
C LYS A 59 10.10 -1.10 3.18
N LEU A 60 11.13 -1.94 3.33
CA LEU A 60 11.64 -2.43 4.60
C LEU A 60 12.12 -1.28 5.50
N ALA A 61 12.83 -0.30 4.94
CA ALA A 61 13.25 0.90 5.68
C ALA A 61 12.06 1.73 6.21
N LYS A 62 10.89 1.66 5.56
CA LYS A 62 9.65 2.33 5.96
C LYS A 62 8.80 1.49 6.92
N GLN A 63 9.06 0.20 7.09
CA GLN A 63 8.37 -0.68 8.05
C GLN A 63 8.84 -0.48 9.50
N LYS A 64 9.20 0.75 9.88
CA LYS A 64 9.48 1.05 11.29
C LYS A 64 8.20 0.79 12.09
N PRO A 65 8.27 0.08 13.23
CA PRO A 65 7.09 -0.16 14.06
C PRO A 65 6.47 1.17 14.43
N LYS A 66 5.18 1.35 14.12
CA LYS A 66 4.45 2.57 14.48
C LYS A 66 4.53 2.74 15.99
N ARG A 67 5.11 3.84 16.44
CA ARG A 67 5.21 4.16 17.88
C ARG A 67 3.81 4.13 18.49
N LYS A 68 3.60 3.22 19.44
CA LYS A 68 2.37 3.18 20.24
C LYS A 68 2.38 4.36 21.21
N VAL A 69 1.54 5.35 20.97
CA VAL A 69 1.35 6.48 21.89
C VAL A 69 0.50 5.99 23.05
N LYS A 70 1.08 5.87 24.25
CA LYS A 70 0.34 5.59 25.49
C LYS A 70 -0.43 6.86 25.89
N GLN A 71 -1.70 6.94 25.54
CA GLN A 71 -2.57 8.02 26.00
C GLN A 71 -2.99 7.75 27.44
N LYS A 72 -2.80 8.73 28.34
CA LYS A 72 -3.29 8.66 29.70
C LYS A 72 -4.75 9.16 29.75
N PRO A 73 -5.66 8.49 30.48
CA PRO A 73 -6.98 9.04 30.75
C PRO A 73 -6.87 10.39 31.46
N GLN A 74 -7.72 11.35 31.07
CA GLN A 74 -7.77 12.68 31.67
C GLN A 74 -9.16 12.95 32.21
N LYS A 75 -9.25 13.59 33.37
CA LYS A 75 -10.53 13.99 33.97
C LYS A 75 -11.25 14.98 33.06
N VAL A 76 -12.55 14.80 32.87
CA VAL A 76 -13.37 15.64 31.98
C VAL A 76 -14.45 16.39 32.75
N THR A 77 -14.97 17.46 32.16
CA THR A 77 -16.11 18.19 32.73
C THR A 77 -17.36 17.30 32.84
N LYS A 78 -18.28 17.67 33.74
CA LYS A 78 -19.56 16.97 33.94
C LYS A 78 -20.38 16.86 32.65
N ALA A 79 -20.36 17.91 31.81
CA ALA A 79 -21.04 17.92 30.52
C ALA A 79 -20.47 16.87 29.55
N MET A 80 -19.14 16.75 29.51
CA MET A 80 -18.47 15.72 28.69
C MET A 80 -18.73 14.32 29.22
N ARG A 81 -18.74 14.10 30.54
CA ARG A 81 -19.11 12.80 31.09
C ARG A 81 -20.52 12.39 30.68
N ALA A 82 -21.50 13.27 30.85
CA ALA A 82 -22.88 12.99 30.45
C ALA A 82 -22.99 12.68 28.95
N PHE A 83 -22.21 13.38 28.13
CA PHE A 83 -22.10 13.09 26.70
C PHE A 83 -21.49 11.70 26.43
N MET A 84 -20.42 11.33 27.15
CA MET A 84 -19.77 10.01 26.98
C MET A 84 -20.72 8.86 27.31
N VAL A 85 -21.40 8.91 28.47
CA VAL A 85 -22.35 7.87 28.90
C VAL A 85 -23.48 7.68 27.88
N LYS A 86 -23.98 8.78 27.31
CA LYS A 86 -25.05 8.73 26.30
C LYS A 86 -24.60 8.16 24.95
N ASN A 87 -23.31 8.27 24.61
CA ASN A 87 -22.77 7.94 23.28
C ASN A 87 -21.78 6.76 23.31
N GLY A 88 -22.03 5.78 24.19
CA GLY A 88 -21.30 4.52 24.22
C GLY A 88 -19.93 4.56 24.92
N GLY A 89 -19.68 5.58 25.74
CA GLY A 89 -18.58 5.60 26.70
C GLY A 89 -18.97 4.91 28.00
N GLU A 90 -18.00 4.28 28.66
CA GLU A 90 -18.13 3.79 30.03
C GLU A 90 -18.40 4.96 30.99
N ASP A 91 -19.18 4.76 32.06
CA ASP A 91 -19.37 5.81 33.08
C ASP A 91 -18.11 5.96 33.93
N SER A 92 -17.23 6.85 33.49
CA SER A 92 -15.97 7.18 34.15
C SER A 92 -15.78 8.68 34.33
N ASP A 93 -14.96 9.05 35.31
CA ASP A 93 -14.48 10.40 35.54
C ASP A 93 -13.44 10.84 34.52
N SER A 94 -12.78 9.88 33.88
CA SER A 94 -11.62 10.13 33.04
C SER A 94 -11.63 9.32 31.75
N TYR A 95 -11.23 9.96 30.65
CA TYR A 95 -11.22 9.33 29.34
C TYR A 95 -9.93 9.64 28.60
N THR A 96 -9.49 8.72 27.76
CA THR A 96 -8.44 9.03 26.78
C THR A 96 -9.03 9.87 25.66
N ARG A 97 -8.19 10.67 25.01
CA ARG A 97 -8.62 11.48 23.87
C ARG A 97 -9.18 10.64 22.72
N GLN A 98 -8.58 9.47 22.50
CA GLN A 98 -9.06 8.49 21.53
C GLN A 98 -10.50 8.04 21.82
N VAL A 99 -10.82 7.74 23.07
CA VAL A 99 -12.16 7.31 23.48
C VAL A 99 -13.16 8.46 23.29
N MET A 100 -12.80 9.69 23.70
CA MET A 100 -13.65 10.87 23.48
C MET A 100 -13.91 11.12 21.99
N MET A 101 -12.89 11.06 21.14
CA MET A 101 -13.03 11.25 19.70
C MET A 101 -13.91 10.17 19.06
N LYS A 102 -13.83 8.92 19.55
CA LYS A 102 -14.69 7.83 19.07
C LYS A 102 -16.16 8.11 19.37
N ALA A 103 -16.48 8.54 20.61
CA ALA A 103 -17.86 8.88 21.00
C ALA A 103 -18.41 10.05 20.16
N VAL A 104 -17.60 11.10 19.93
CA VAL A 104 -17.99 12.21 19.04
C VAL A 104 -18.22 11.73 17.60
N SER A 105 -17.36 10.85 17.09
CA SER A 105 -17.53 10.30 15.74
C SER A 105 -18.80 9.48 15.59
N VAL A 106 -19.15 8.67 16.60
CA VAL A 106 -20.39 7.90 16.63
C VAL A 106 -21.59 8.85 16.61
N TYR A 107 -21.60 9.85 17.49
CA TYR A 107 -22.67 10.85 17.56
C TYR A 107 -22.89 11.57 16.21
N ILE A 108 -21.82 12.02 15.56
CA ILE A 108 -21.90 12.71 14.26
C ILE A 108 -22.53 11.81 13.19
N LYS A 109 -22.20 10.51 13.19
CA LYS A 109 -22.76 9.55 12.23
C LYS A 109 -24.23 9.29 12.50
N GLU A 110 -24.60 9.05 13.76
CA GLU A 110 -25.99 8.78 14.17
C GLU A 110 -26.90 9.98 13.89
N LYS A 111 -26.40 11.19 14.10
CA LYS A 111 -27.12 12.44 13.83
C LYS A 111 -26.99 12.92 12.38
N LYS A 112 -26.31 12.18 11.51
CA LYS A 112 -26.09 12.51 10.09
C LYS A 112 -25.55 13.94 9.89
N LEU A 113 -24.65 14.39 10.76
CA LEU A 113 -24.07 15.73 10.73
C LEU A 113 -22.89 15.84 9.74
N GLN A 114 -22.51 14.74 9.08
CA GLN A 114 -21.38 14.72 8.16
C GLN A 114 -21.73 15.43 6.84
N ASN A 115 -20.83 16.27 6.37
CA ASN A 115 -21.01 16.96 5.09
C ASN A 115 -20.91 15.97 3.92
N GLU A 116 -21.91 15.95 3.04
CA GLU A 116 -21.96 15.07 1.88
C GLU A 116 -20.93 15.45 0.79
N ALA A 117 -20.72 16.76 0.58
CA ALA A 117 -19.74 17.28 -0.37
C ALA A 117 -18.30 17.13 0.15
N ASN A 118 -18.08 17.26 1.46
CA ASN A 118 -16.77 17.10 2.08
C ASN A 118 -16.83 16.22 3.33
N LYS A 119 -16.66 14.91 3.16
CA LYS A 119 -16.69 13.91 4.25
C LYS A 119 -15.69 14.16 5.40
N LYS A 120 -14.74 15.09 5.26
CA LYS A 120 -13.81 15.49 6.34
C LYS A 120 -14.43 16.51 7.32
N GLN A 121 -15.54 17.14 6.94
CA GLN A 121 -16.23 18.15 7.71
C GLN A 121 -17.58 17.65 8.22
N TRP A 122 -18.04 18.25 9.31
CA TRP A 122 -19.35 18.01 9.91
C TRP A 122 -19.93 19.31 10.46
N ALA A 123 -21.26 19.40 10.44
CA ALA A 123 -22.00 20.58 10.85
C ALA A 123 -22.16 20.63 12.37
N LYS A 124 -22.01 21.82 12.98
CA LYS A 124 -22.31 21.99 14.40
C LYS A 124 -23.79 21.71 14.68
N ASP A 125 -24.08 21.24 15.89
CA ASP A 125 -25.43 21.12 16.41
C ASP A 125 -25.50 21.74 17.82
N ALA A 126 -26.70 21.82 18.40
CA ALA A 126 -26.87 22.41 19.73
C ALA A 126 -26.05 21.67 20.81
N THR A 127 -25.98 20.34 20.74
CA THR A 127 -25.27 19.51 21.73
C THR A 127 -23.76 19.74 21.68
N LEU A 128 -23.15 19.62 20.50
CA LEU A 128 -21.71 19.80 20.29
C LEU A 128 -21.32 21.27 20.45
N THR A 129 -22.19 22.20 20.07
CA THR A 129 -21.97 23.64 20.32
C THR A 129 -21.86 23.93 21.81
N LYS A 130 -22.78 23.39 22.62
CA LYS A 130 -22.73 23.55 24.08
C LYS A 130 -21.53 22.85 24.71
N LEU A 131 -21.12 21.69 24.18
CA LEU A 131 -20.03 20.90 24.71
C LEU A 131 -18.64 21.48 24.38
N PHE A 132 -18.44 21.95 23.16
CA PHE A 132 -17.15 22.38 22.62
C PHE A 132 -17.02 23.91 22.45
N GLY A 133 -18.12 24.67 22.58
CA GLY A 133 -18.13 26.11 22.31
C GLY A 133 -17.93 26.43 20.83
N LEU A 134 -18.58 25.68 19.95
CA LEU A 134 -18.45 25.81 18.49
C LEU A 134 -19.05 27.15 18.01
N LYS A 135 -18.36 27.82 17.09
CA LYS A 135 -18.77 29.10 16.50
C LYS A 135 -19.05 28.98 15.01
N GLU A 136 -18.17 28.30 14.29
CA GLU A 136 -18.25 28.08 12.85
C GLU A 136 -19.33 27.04 12.52
N GLU A 137 -19.74 26.98 11.25
CA GLU A 137 -20.72 25.99 10.82
C GLU A 137 -20.10 24.60 10.63
N TRP A 138 -18.88 24.56 10.07
CA TRP A 138 -18.21 23.33 9.66
C TRP A 138 -16.94 23.08 10.46
N TYR A 139 -16.84 21.90 11.06
CA TYR A 139 -15.66 21.47 11.79
C TYR A 139 -15.06 20.18 11.22
N THR A 140 -13.75 20.05 11.35
CA THR A 140 -13.01 18.83 11.10
C THR A 140 -12.64 18.15 12.42
N PHE A 141 -12.40 16.85 12.38
CA PHE A 141 -11.90 16.13 13.56
C PHE A 141 -10.54 16.66 14.07
N MET A 142 -9.73 17.30 13.20
CA MET A 142 -8.47 17.94 13.62
C MET A 142 -8.71 19.18 14.48
N GLN A 143 -9.63 20.05 14.09
CA GLN A 143 -9.99 21.23 14.88
C GLN A 143 -10.53 20.84 16.26
N ILE A 144 -11.36 19.79 16.31
CA ILE A 144 -11.99 19.31 17.55
C ILE A 144 -10.98 18.62 18.45
N ASN A 145 -10.01 17.91 17.88
CA ASN A 145 -8.88 17.40 18.63
C ASN A 145 -8.25 18.56 19.42
N GLY A 146 -7.94 19.70 18.79
CA GLY A 146 -7.44 20.89 19.49
C GLY A 146 -8.32 21.37 20.65
N ILE A 147 -9.64 21.46 20.43
CA ILE A 147 -10.62 21.96 21.40
C ILE A 147 -10.80 21.02 22.60
N LEU A 148 -10.63 19.71 22.44
CA LEU A 148 -10.75 18.73 23.54
C LEU A 148 -9.86 19.07 24.73
N SER A 149 -8.74 19.75 24.51
CA SER A 149 -7.85 20.18 25.61
C SER A 149 -8.52 21.15 26.60
N ARG A 150 -9.55 21.88 26.17
CA ARG A 150 -10.32 22.83 27.00
C ARG A 150 -11.36 22.14 27.88
N ILE A 151 -11.77 20.93 27.50
CA ILE A 151 -12.82 20.15 28.18
C ILE A 151 -12.23 19.23 29.25
N VAL A 152 -10.94 18.99 29.16
CA VAL A 152 -10.17 18.30 30.18
C VAL A 152 -9.96 19.24 31.36
N VAL A 153 -10.30 18.76 32.55
CA VAL A 153 -10.02 19.47 33.80
C VAL A 153 -8.51 19.42 34.00
N LYS A 154 -7.84 20.58 33.92
CA LYS A 154 -6.41 20.65 34.27
C LYS A 154 -6.28 20.27 35.74
N SER A 155 -5.52 19.22 36.03
CA SER A 155 -5.00 19.03 37.38
C SER A 155 -4.11 20.24 37.65
N ALA A 156 -4.43 21.01 38.68
CA ALA A 156 -3.43 21.84 39.35
C ALA A 156 -2.32 20.93 39.90
#